data_AF-A0A8T6P1C7-F1
#
_entry.id   AF-A0A8T6P1C7-F1
#
_cell.length_a   1.000
_cell.length_b   1.000
_cell.length_c   1.000
_cell.angle_alpha   90.00
_cell.angle_beta   90.00
_cell.angle_gamma   90.00
#
_symmetry.space_group_name_H-M   'P 1'
#
loop_
_entity.id
_entity.type
_entity.pdbx_description
1 polymer ?
#
loop_
_entity_poly.entity_id
_entity_poly.type
_entity_poly.pdbx_seq_one_letter_code
_entity_poly.pdbx_strand_id
1 'polypeptide(L)'
;MLALQAVDGDLSEGQVGFQEALRTLTFAGPSSDITLDAHQQMITDAFIVEVTRDESGLLYRRHLDTVPKVSQTLGLSEADFLALGIFDEHTPACNSV
;
A
#
# COMPACT_ATOMS: atom_id res chain seq x y z
N MET A 1 -10.31 4.09 12.86
CA MET A 1 -10.02 3.98 14.31
C MET A 1 -9.95 2.52 14.79
N LEU A 2 -9.75 1.53 13.92
CA LEU A 2 -9.86 0.11 14.32
C LEU A 2 -8.87 -0.31 15.42
N ALA A 3 -7.59 0.05 15.28
CA ALA A 3 -6.59 -0.25 16.31
C ALA A 3 -6.81 0.53 17.61
N LEU A 4 -7.27 1.79 17.55
CA LEU A 4 -7.64 2.55 18.75
C LEU A 4 -8.83 1.93 19.48
N GLN A 5 -9.83 1.45 18.75
CA GLN A 5 -10.98 0.74 19.33
C GLN A 5 -10.56 -0.58 19.98
N ALA A 6 -9.61 -1.31 19.37
CA ALA A 6 -9.10 -2.56 19.93
C ALA A 6 -8.40 -2.38 21.28
N VAL A 7 -7.87 -1.18 21.56
CA VAL A 7 -7.24 -0.84 22.84
C VAL A 7 -8.10 0.11 23.70
N ASP A 8 -9.36 0.32 23.34
CA ASP A 8 -10.28 1.26 24.03
C ASP A 8 -9.68 2.67 24.21
N GLY A 9 -8.87 3.11 23.24
CA GLY A 9 -8.16 4.39 23.29
C GLY A 9 -6.97 4.44 24.26
N ASP A 10 -6.56 3.31 24.86
CA ASP A 10 -5.39 3.25 25.72
C ASP A 10 -4.10 3.47 24.92
N LEU A 11 -3.44 4.59 25.22
CA LEU A 11 -2.14 4.99 24.68
C LEU A 11 -1.06 5.07 25.77
N SER A 12 -1.32 4.46 26.93
CA SER A 12 -0.36 4.37 28.04
C SER A 12 0.88 3.55 27.66
N GLU A 13 1.88 3.55 28.55
CA GLU A 13 3.14 2.82 28.36
C GLU A 13 3.88 3.15 27.06
N GLY A 14 3.70 4.37 26.55
CA GLY A 14 4.27 4.75 25.26
C GLY A 14 3.65 3.97 24.11
N GLN A 15 2.31 3.84 24.10
CA GLN A 15 1.49 3.32 23.00
C GLN A 15 1.81 1.87 22.57
N VAL A 16 2.44 1.07 23.42
CA VAL A 16 2.84 -0.31 23.08
C VAL A 16 1.64 -1.15 22.65
N GLY A 17 0.54 -1.12 23.40
CA GLY A 17 -0.69 -1.84 23.03
C GLY A 17 -1.26 -1.41 21.68
N PHE A 18 -1.24 -0.10 21.40
CA PHE A 18 -1.72 0.45 20.13
C PHE A 18 -0.81 0.03 18.95
N GLN A 19 0.50 0.02 19.13
CA GLN A 19 1.45 -0.43 18.11
C GLN A 19 1.28 -1.92 17.79
N GLU A 20 1.08 -2.77 18.80
CA GLU A 20 0.78 -4.19 18.59
C GLU A 20 -0.55 -4.37 17.85
N ALA A 21 -1.59 -3.62 18.24
CA ALA A 21 -2.88 -3.67 17.54
C ALA A 21 -2.76 -3.27 16.06
N LEU A 22 -1.90 -2.29 15.72
CA LEU A 22 -1.61 -1.93 14.33
C LEU A 22 -0.86 -3.03 13.58
N ARG A 23 0.12 -3.70 14.20
CA ARG A 23 0.93 -4.77 13.58
C ARG A 23 0.09 -5.97 13.15
N THR A 24 -0.98 -6.27 13.88
CA THR A 24 -1.86 -7.41 13.59
C THR A 24 -3.15 -7.01 12.87
N LEU A 25 -3.31 -5.73 12.52
CA LEU A 25 -4.56 -5.22 11.95
C LEU A 25 -4.79 -5.81 10.55
N THR A 26 -5.95 -6.45 10.37
CA THR A 26 -6.49 -6.85 9.08
C THR A 26 -7.95 -6.46 9.01
N PHE A 27 -8.39 -5.86 7.89
CA PHE A 27 -9.79 -5.49 7.71
C PHE A 27 -10.18 -5.48 6.22
N ALA A 28 -11.46 -5.73 5.94
CA ALA A 28 -11.99 -5.71 4.58
C ALA A 28 -12.06 -4.27 4.05
N GLY A 29 -11.40 -4.03 2.92
CA GLY A 29 -11.56 -2.82 2.12
C GLY A 29 -12.62 -2.98 1.03
N PRO A 30 -12.97 -1.90 0.31
CA PRO A 30 -13.96 -1.96 -0.77
C PRO A 30 -13.56 -2.87 -1.94
N SER A 31 -12.26 -3.07 -2.15
CA SER A 31 -11.71 -3.80 -3.28
C SER A 31 -10.92 -5.05 -2.90
N SER A 32 -10.29 -5.04 -1.74
CA SER A 32 -9.47 -6.14 -1.21
C SER A 32 -9.33 -6.00 0.30
N ASP A 33 -8.90 -7.07 0.97
CA ASP A 33 -8.47 -6.99 2.36
C ASP A 33 -7.25 -6.07 2.48
N ILE A 34 -7.20 -5.33 3.58
CA ILE A 34 -6.14 -4.39 3.93
C ILE A 34 -5.38 -4.93 5.14
N THR A 35 -4.07 -4.98 5.02
CA THR A 35 -3.13 -5.19 6.12
C THR A 35 -2.14 -4.04 6.19
N LEU A 36 -1.33 -3.98 7.26
CA LEU A 36 -0.27 -2.98 7.39
C LEU A 36 1.11 -3.66 7.34
N ASP A 37 2.09 -3.01 6.72
CA ASP A 37 3.48 -3.46 6.77
C ASP A 37 4.18 -3.04 8.09
N ALA A 38 5.46 -3.38 8.23
CA ALA A 38 6.25 -3.08 9.43
C ALA A 38 6.36 -1.56 9.72
N HIS A 39 6.16 -0.70 8.71
CA HIS A 39 6.17 0.75 8.80
C HIS A 39 4.75 1.34 8.87
N GLN A 40 3.76 0.48 9.15
CA GLN A 40 2.34 0.84 9.26
C GLN A 40 1.77 1.44 7.96
N GLN A 41 2.38 1.13 6.82
CA GLN A 41 1.85 1.49 5.50
C GLN A 41 0.86 0.43 5.03
N MET A 42 -0.14 0.88 4.28
CA MET A 42 -1.19 0.02 3.77
C MET A 42 -0.62 -0.97 2.73
N ILE A 43 -0.88 -2.26 2.94
CA ILE A 43 -0.74 -3.31 1.93
C ILE A 43 -2.12 -3.61 1.39
N THR A 44 -2.30 -3.41 0.09
CA THR A 44 -3.57 -3.63 -0.61
C THR A 44 -3.32 -3.81 -2.11
N ASP A 45 -4.37 -4.06 -2.88
CA ASP A 45 -4.25 -4.18 -4.32
C ASP A 45 -4.04 -2.80 -4.98
N ALA A 46 -3.09 -2.71 -5.90
CA ALA A 46 -2.86 -1.53 -6.73
C ALA A 46 -3.57 -1.69 -8.09
N PHE A 47 -4.29 -0.65 -8.52
CA PHE A 47 -5.00 -0.65 -9.79
C PHE A 47 -4.26 0.17 -10.85
N ILE A 48 -3.94 -0.47 -11.97
CA ILE A 48 -3.43 0.21 -13.15
C ILE A 48 -4.64 0.67 -13.95
N VAL A 49 -4.81 1.99 -14.07
CA VAL A 49 -5.94 2.61 -14.77
C VAL A 49 -5.44 3.64 -15.78
N GLU A 50 -6.13 3.70 -16.91
CA GLU A 50 -5.90 4.71 -17.94
C GLU A 50 -7.05 5.71 -17.93
N VAL A 51 -6.72 7.00 -18.01
CA VAL A 51 -7.71 8.05 -18.23
C VAL A 51 -7.91 8.20 -19.74
N THR A 52 -9.11 7.84 -20.23
CA THR A 52 -9.45 7.90 -21.66
C THR A 52 -10.81 8.55 -21.89
N ARG A 53 -11.19 8.81 -23.15
CA ARG A 53 -12.47 9.44 -23.51
C ARG A 53 -13.45 8.41 -24.07
N ASP A 54 -14.72 8.56 -23.75
CA ASP A 54 -15.79 7.85 -24.45
C ASP A 54 -16.17 8.54 -25.78
N GLU A 55 -17.13 7.99 -26.50
CA GLU A 55 -17.62 8.53 -27.77
C GLU A 55 -18.25 9.93 -27.65
N SER A 56 -18.72 10.29 -26.44
CA SER A 56 -19.24 11.63 -26.15
C SER A 56 -18.14 12.66 -25.84
N GLY A 57 -16.89 12.20 -25.73
CA GLY A 57 -15.74 13.00 -25.34
C GLY A 57 -15.54 13.14 -23.83
N LEU A 58 -16.34 12.45 -23.00
CA LEU A 58 -16.21 12.48 -21.54
C LEU A 58 -15.04 11.62 -21.07
N LEU A 59 -14.26 12.13 -20.12
CA LEU A 59 -13.14 11.37 -19.54
C LEU A 59 -13.65 10.34 -18.53
N TYR A 60 -13.13 9.11 -18.63
CA TYR A 60 -13.36 8.05 -17.65
C TYR A 60 -12.08 7.27 -17.37
N ARG A 61 -12.08 6.47 -16.30
CA ARG A 61 -10.98 5.56 -15.95
C ARG A 61 -11.27 4.19 -16.53
N ARG A 62 -10.45 3.73 -17.46
CA ARG A 62 -10.43 2.36 -17.95
C ARG A 62 -9.48 1.55 -17.06
N HIS A 63 -9.99 0.52 -16.40
CA HIS A 63 -9.15 -0.44 -15.67
C HIS A 63 -8.33 -1.27 -16.67
N LEU A 64 -7.04 -1.43 -16.40
CA LEU A 64 -6.11 -2.18 -17.23
C LEU A 64 -5.62 -3.44 -16.51
N ASP A 65 -5.23 -3.31 -15.24
CA ASP A 65 -4.67 -4.41 -14.47
C ASP A 65 -4.79 -4.18 -12.95
N THR A 66 -4.60 -5.25 -12.19
CA THR A 66 -4.55 -5.23 -10.72
C THR A 66 -3.31 -5.99 -10.25
N VAL A 67 -2.46 -5.30 -9.49
CA VAL A 67 -1.32 -5.92 -8.80
C VAL A 67 -1.71 -6.17 -7.35
N PRO A 68 -1.79 -7.43 -6.90
CA PRO A 68 -2.31 -7.72 -5.58
C PRO A 68 -1.31 -7.42 -4.46
N LYS A 69 -1.81 -7.04 -3.28
CA LYS A 69 -1.03 -6.95 -2.02
C LYS A 69 0.30 -6.21 -2.14
N VAL A 70 0.31 -5.04 -2.76
CA VAL A 70 1.51 -4.22 -2.92
C VAL A 70 1.93 -3.62 -1.58
N SER A 71 3.17 -3.89 -1.17
CA SER A 71 3.82 -3.28 0.01
C SER A 71 4.62 -2.03 -0.38
N GLN A 72 5.08 -1.27 0.62
CA GLN A 72 6.02 -0.16 0.41
C GLN A 72 7.29 -0.60 -0.32
N THR A 73 7.73 -1.84 -0.09
CA THR A 73 8.92 -2.42 -0.73
C THR A 73 8.65 -3.01 -2.11
N LEU A 74 7.45 -2.80 -2.67
CA LEU A 74 7.05 -3.29 -4.00
C LEU A 74 7.24 -4.82 -4.15
N GLY A 75 7.02 -5.57 -3.07
CA GLY A 75 7.19 -7.03 -3.04
C GLY A 75 8.62 -7.53 -2.83
N LEU A 76 9.60 -6.63 -2.66
CA LEU A 76 10.97 -6.98 -2.31
C LEU A 76 11.16 -7.12 -0.80
N SER A 77 12.26 -7.80 -0.40
CA SER A 77 12.74 -7.70 0.98
C SER A 77 13.19 -6.27 1.29
N GLU A 78 13.15 -5.87 2.55
CA GLU A 78 13.59 -4.53 2.96
C GLU A 78 15.06 -4.28 2.57
N ALA A 79 15.92 -5.28 2.75
CA ALA A 79 17.33 -5.18 2.38
C ALA A 79 17.51 -4.97 0.87
N ASP A 80 16.78 -5.73 0.04
CA ASP A 80 16.86 -5.60 -1.42
C ASP A 80 16.27 -4.26 -1.89
N PHE A 81 15.18 -3.80 -1.26
CA PHE A 81 14.57 -2.51 -1.57
C PHE A 81 15.51 -1.36 -1.24
N LEU A 82 16.15 -1.37 -0.06
CA LEU A 82 17.13 -0.34 0.33
C LEU A 82 18.37 -0.36 -0.57
N ALA A 83 18.77 -1.54 -1.08
CA ALA A 83 19.89 -1.67 -2.00
C ALA A 83 19.64 -1.03 -3.38
N LEU A 84 18.37 -0.77 -3.75
CA LEU A 84 18.04 -0.04 -4.98
C LEU A 84 18.54 1.41 -4.94
N GLY A 85 18.70 2.01 -3.75
CA GLY A 85 19.12 3.40 -3.61
C GLY A 85 17.99 4.40 -3.83
N ILE A 86 18.35 5.63 -4.22
CA ILE A 86 17.39 6.71 -4.42
C ILE A 86 16.74 6.52 -5.79
N PHE A 87 15.41 6.55 -5.85
CA PHE A 87 14.69 6.57 -7.11
C PHE A 87 14.93 7.90 -7.83
N ASP A 88 15.62 7.83 -8.97
CA ASP A 88 15.91 8.96 -9.86
C ASP A 88 15.72 8.54 -11.33
N GLU A 89 16.06 9.40 -12.27
CA GLU A 89 15.90 9.11 -13.70
C GLU A 89 16.72 7.90 -14.21
N HIS A 90 17.68 7.42 -13.41
CA HIS A 90 18.55 6.29 -13.75
C HIS A 90 18.31 5.07 -12.85
N THR A 91 17.48 5.20 -11.82
CA THR A 91 17.34 4.22 -10.75
C THR A 91 15.87 3.99 -10.37
N PRO A 92 15.34 2.75 -10.49
CA PRO A 92 15.97 1.58 -11.06
C PRO A 92 16.20 1.77 -12.57
N ALA A 93 17.22 1.09 -13.11
CA ALA A 93 17.48 1.14 -14.54
C ALA A 93 16.24 0.68 -15.32
N CYS A 94 15.74 1.55 -16.20
CA CYS A 94 14.69 1.19 -17.16
C CYS A 94 15.29 0.26 -18.22
N ASN A 95 15.40 -1.02 -17.88
CA ASN A 95 15.74 -2.06 -18.83
C ASN A 95 14.50 -2.23 -19.71
N SER A 96 14.60 -1.97 -21.02
CA SER A 96 13.50 -2.23 -21.95
C SER A 96 13.13 -3.71 -21.87
N VAL A 97 11.96 -4.01 -21.31
CA VAL A 97 11.31 -5.34 -21.38
C VAL A 97 10.60 -5.45 -22.72
#